data_AF-B8DPL2-F1
#
_entry.id   AF-B8DPL2-F1
#
_cell.length_a   1.000
_cell.length_b   1.000
_cell.length_c   1.000
_cell.angle_alpha   90.00
_cell.angle_beta   90.00
_cell.angle_gamma   90.00
#
_symmetry.space_group_name_H-M   'P 1'
#
loop_
_entity.id
_entity.type
_entity.pdbx_description
1 polymer ?
#
loop_
_entity_poly.entity_id
_entity_poly.type
_entity_poly.pdbx_seq_one_letter_code
_entity_poly.pdbx_strand_id
1 'polypeptide(L)'
;MKITLKNAFSKGEFVYREDGLLSEPVELTSLAALKRFLDVVHVKQCLLRPFFEHADYPLVESRELLPSFEADLWEYKHLPGFSMAAFERPLNYFQEVFQFDILHPVLDTASVAEGASCPLESQVIARNVQAMQTRLPKAFQESFRQRFGRFDTAVLDYYPALMPFLLAMDRAQVFALDSFGHFHLGGVYASFPSDLDSEIKRFGMRIGKFDVGDNEMYERNRLFVYQYLMELYGFPIVSERRTSSALFARRLHKMGERFMIRVLGQSDRTITTMIGEGDSRPYPRVEKLALVRVDADQEEALRAIDEAGYFLDRERRVVILRVSYRQHKFNPDNVRQDRALSVESQEVIHPVTGQVLGDLNIIKDASNMFLRLNDITRGEYTGRIIFKRNEIVENTDTDEKRLKFLYAWLSKHQRRIIGYSDEFFANVIKVLDNYLLSPDNYEAFGHLHDLYQEVWAKYSYIQQARKVRYLEDIQDREYRGERIGYRRMLAEAVQLLHGLKFEIVSYFDTLVSSVIAIGENMLNDRYLLRTYIEKRDDELTPGGLEIKRNYGKLVSLVDEFRAIQRTRKTAA
;
A
#
# COMPACT_ATOMS: atom_id res chain seq x y z
N MET A 1 -12.46 1.44 30.33
CA MET A 1 -11.56 2.51 30.84
C MET A 1 -11.39 3.54 29.73
N LYS A 2 -11.59 4.84 29.99
CA LYS A 2 -11.41 5.87 28.96
C LYS A 2 -9.93 6.21 28.84
N ILE A 3 -9.30 5.88 27.71
CA ILE A 3 -7.89 6.21 27.46
C ILE A 3 -7.77 7.73 27.27
N THR A 4 -6.74 8.31 27.88
CA THR A 4 -6.37 9.72 27.71
C THR A 4 -4.97 9.81 27.12
N LEU A 5 -4.63 10.96 26.54
CA LEU A 5 -3.28 11.21 26.02
C LEU A 5 -2.19 11.02 27.10
N LYS A 6 -2.51 11.35 28.37
CA LYS A 6 -1.60 11.16 29.51
C LYS A 6 -1.33 9.68 29.79
N ASN A 7 -2.37 8.85 29.74
CA ASN A 7 -2.27 7.42 30.03
C ASN A 7 -1.73 6.60 28.84
N ALA A 8 -1.71 7.17 27.63
CA ALA A 8 -1.20 6.51 26.45
C ALA A 8 0.30 6.16 26.60
N PHE A 9 0.61 4.88 26.40
CA PHE A 9 1.94 4.26 26.56
C PHE A 9 2.56 4.42 27.97
N SER A 10 1.76 4.74 28.99
CA SER A 10 2.25 4.94 30.37
C SER A 10 2.78 3.67 31.04
N LYS A 11 2.50 2.48 30.49
CA LYS A 11 3.00 1.19 30.97
C LYS A 11 3.85 0.45 29.92
N GLY A 12 4.35 1.18 28.93
CA GLY A 12 5.18 0.62 27.85
C GLY A 12 6.68 0.73 28.13
N GLU A 13 7.49 0.33 27.13
CA GLU A 13 8.96 0.39 27.16
C GLU A 13 9.48 1.84 27.29
N PHE A 14 8.81 2.81 26.68
CA PHE A 14 9.24 4.22 26.64
C PHE A 14 8.24 5.14 27.36
N VAL A 15 8.40 5.32 28.67
CA VAL A 15 7.46 6.07 29.51
C VAL A 15 7.81 7.57 29.56
N TYR A 16 6.81 8.42 29.32
CA TYR A 16 6.95 9.87 29.37
C TYR A 16 6.66 10.46 30.74
N ARG A 17 7.45 11.47 31.12
CA ARG A 17 7.17 12.41 32.20
C ARG A 17 6.16 13.47 31.74
N GLU A 18 5.60 14.22 32.70
CA GLU A 18 4.60 15.25 32.41
C GLU A 18 5.13 16.40 31.55
N ASP A 19 6.44 16.67 31.62
CA ASP A 19 7.15 17.66 30.79
C ASP A 19 7.41 17.17 29.35
N GLY A 20 6.97 15.96 29.01
CA GLY A 20 7.15 15.33 27.69
C GLY A 20 8.51 14.70 27.46
N LEU A 21 9.39 14.66 28.47
CA LEU A 21 10.67 13.96 28.43
C LEU A 21 10.49 12.48 28.75
N LEU A 22 11.49 11.67 28.41
CA LEU A 22 11.53 10.27 28.83
C LEU A 22 11.83 10.16 30.33
N SER A 23 11.31 9.11 30.95
CA SER A 23 11.52 8.84 32.38
C SER A 23 12.91 8.26 32.65
N GLU A 24 13.45 7.54 31.67
CA GLU A 24 14.76 6.92 31.70
C GLU A 24 15.53 7.26 30.42
N PRO A 25 16.86 7.44 30.49
CA PRO A 25 17.72 7.61 29.32
C PRO A 25 17.57 6.45 28.33
N VAL A 26 17.64 6.74 27.03
CA VAL A 26 17.50 5.71 26.00
C VAL A 26 18.76 5.57 25.13
N GLU A 27 19.31 4.35 25.12
CA GLU A 27 20.44 3.96 24.28
C GLU A 27 19.96 2.98 23.19
N LEU A 28 19.81 3.48 21.95
CA LEU A 28 19.33 2.67 20.82
C LEU A 28 20.47 2.41 19.85
N THR A 29 20.78 1.15 19.58
CA THR A 29 21.91 0.74 18.73
C THR A 29 21.50 0.11 17.40
N SER A 30 20.20 -0.15 17.20
CA SER A 30 19.71 -0.82 15.98
C SER A 30 18.44 -0.18 15.43
N LEU A 31 18.22 -0.33 14.11
CA LEU A 31 17.00 0.18 13.46
C LEU A 31 15.72 -0.42 14.08
N ALA A 32 15.77 -1.68 14.52
CA ALA A 32 14.64 -2.33 15.17
C ALA A 32 14.31 -1.66 16.52
N ALA A 33 15.33 -1.33 17.33
CA ALA A 33 15.15 -0.64 18.60
C ALA A 33 14.66 0.80 18.38
N LEU A 34 15.27 1.53 17.43
CA LEU A 34 14.82 2.85 17.00
C LEU A 34 13.37 2.84 16.52
N LYS A 35 12.96 1.84 15.75
CA LYS A 35 11.57 1.71 15.28
C LYS A 35 10.57 1.63 16.43
N ARG A 36 10.83 0.81 17.45
CA ARG A 36 9.93 0.65 18.60
C ARG A 36 9.76 1.97 19.35
N PHE A 37 10.87 2.67 19.59
CA PHE A 37 10.87 4.00 20.19
C PHE A 37 10.02 4.99 19.37
N LEU A 38 10.28 5.06 18.06
CA LEU A 38 9.58 5.96 17.15
C LEU A 38 8.10 5.60 16.96
N ASP A 39 7.72 4.32 17.03
CA ASP A 39 6.32 3.91 17.00
C ASP A 39 5.57 4.52 18.20
N VAL A 40 6.15 4.50 19.39
CA VAL A 40 5.55 5.13 20.57
C VAL A 40 5.49 6.66 20.41
N VAL A 41 6.61 7.31 20.05
CA VAL A 41 6.69 8.78 19.91
C VAL A 41 5.75 9.29 18.84
N HIS A 42 5.80 8.73 17.63
CA HIS A 42 4.99 9.20 16.52
C HIS A 42 3.51 8.85 16.70
N VAL A 43 3.14 7.69 17.27
CA VAL A 43 1.72 7.43 17.57
C VAL A 43 1.21 8.43 18.58
N LYS A 44 1.95 8.66 19.68
CA LYS A 44 1.50 9.59 20.72
C LYS A 44 1.38 11.04 20.21
N GLN A 45 2.40 11.54 19.53
CA GLN A 45 2.46 12.95 19.11
C GLN A 45 1.72 13.23 17.80
N CYS A 46 1.70 12.29 16.85
CA CYS A 46 1.19 12.54 15.51
C CYS A 46 -0.17 11.91 15.23
N LEU A 47 -0.59 10.90 15.99
CA LEU A 47 -1.91 10.25 15.82
C LEU A 47 -2.84 10.52 17.00
N LEU A 48 -2.42 10.17 18.22
CA LEU A 48 -3.26 10.27 19.42
C LEU A 48 -3.52 11.71 19.82
N ARG A 49 -2.48 12.55 19.86
CA ARG A 49 -2.64 13.95 20.24
C ARG A 49 -3.64 14.69 19.35
N PRO A 50 -3.53 14.66 18.00
CA PRO A 50 -4.56 15.23 17.13
C PRO A 50 -5.94 14.57 17.30
N PHE A 51 -6.00 13.26 17.54
CA PHE A 51 -7.26 12.56 17.80
C PHE A 51 -7.99 13.07 19.05
N PHE A 52 -7.24 13.45 20.10
CA PHE A 52 -7.81 14.03 21.31
C PHE A 52 -8.06 15.54 21.21
N GLU A 53 -7.29 16.27 20.39
CA GLU A 53 -7.43 17.72 20.19
C GLU A 53 -8.57 18.08 19.21
N HIS A 54 -8.88 17.21 18.24
CA HIS A 54 -9.90 17.41 17.23
C HIS A 54 -11.05 16.41 17.38
N ALA A 55 -12.24 16.90 17.74
CA ALA A 55 -13.44 16.06 17.90
C ALA A 55 -13.81 15.27 16.62
N ASP A 56 -13.61 15.91 15.46
CA ASP A 56 -13.90 15.37 14.12
C ASP A 56 -12.68 14.69 13.47
N TYR A 57 -11.70 14.24 14.26
CA TYR A 57 -10.51 13.56 13.73
C TYR A 57 -10.91 12.47 12.70
N PRO A 58 -10.40 12.57 11.47
CA PRO A 58 -10.79 11.68 10.39
C PRO A 58 -10.12 10.32 10.59
N LEU A 59 -10.84 9.34 11.15
CA LEU A 59 -10.33 7.99 11.35
C LEU A 59 -10.08 7.29 10.01
N VAL A 60 -9.02 6.49 9.93
CA VAL A 60 -8.72 5.68 8.76
C VAL A 60 -9.70 4.51 8.71
N GLU A 61 -10.34 4.29 7.56
CA GLU A 61 -11.14 3.09 7.36
C GLU A 61 -10.23 1.92 6.98
N SER A 62 -10.52 0.71 7.48
CA SER A 62 -9.70 -0.49 7.22
C SER A 62 -9.40 -0.70 5.73
N ARG A 63 -10.32 -0.32 4.85
CA ARG A 63 -10.17 -0.43 3.38
C ARG A 63 -9.12 0.49 2.76
N GLU A 64 -8.76 1.59 3.42
CA GLU A 64 -7.75 2.55 2.95
C GLU A 64 -6.33 2.00 3.15
N LEU A 65 -6.18 1.10 4.12
CA LEU A 65 -4.95 0.35 4.35
C LEU A 65 -4.83 -0.86 3.41
N LEU A 66 -5.85 -1.16 2.60
CA LEU A 66 -5.67 -2.13 1.53
C LEU A 66 -4.86 -1.50 0.39
N PRO A 67 -4.07 -2.29 -0.35
CA PRO A 67 -3.23 -1.80 -1.45
C PRO A 67 -3.95 -1.18 -2.69
N SER A 68 -5.17 -0.64 -2.56
CA SER A 68 -5.82 0.18 -3.57
C SER A 68 -5.42 1.62 -3.30
N PHE A 69 -4.21 1.99 -3.68
CA PHE A 69 -3.71 3.35 -3.51
C PHE A 69 -4.26 4.27 -4.60
N GLU A 70 -5.58 4.39 -4.66
CA GLU A 70 -6.19 5.53 -5.31
C GLU A 70 -5.81 6.79 -4.53
N ALA A 71 -5.62 7.90 -5.26
CA ALA A 71 -5.30 9.16 -4.65
C ALA A 71 -6.50 9.67 -3.84
N ASP A 72 -6.40 9.67 -2.51
CA ASP A 72 -7.23 10.56 -1.71
C ASP A 72 -6.75 11.99 -1.96
N LEU A 73 -7.51 12.71 -2.79
CA LEU A 73 -7.23 14.08 -3.20
C LEU A 73 -7.49 15.08 -2.07
N TRP A 74 -8.11 14.65 -0.97
CA TRP A 74 -8.44 15.51 0.16
C TRP A 74 -7.29 15.57 1.17
N GLU A 75 -6.82 16.79 1.46
CA GLU A 75 -5.74 17.05 2.41
C GLU A 75 -6.28 17.66 3.71
N TYR A 76 -6.06 16.98 4.83
CA TYR A 76 -6.43 17.48 6.15
C TYR A 76 -5.34 18.40 6.71
N LYS A 77 -5.31 19.65 6.23
CA LYS A 77 -4.24 20.63 6.51
C LYS A 77 -3.96 20.91 7.99
N HIS A 78 -4.94 20.67 8.86
CA HIS A 78 -4.81 20.84 10.31
C HIS A 78 -4.10 19.66 11.00
N LEU A 79 -3.96 18.52 10.33
CA LEU A 79 -3.25 17.36 10.85
C LEU A 79 -1.73 17.48 10.63
N PRO A 80 -0.92 16.83 11.47
CA PRO A 80 0.52 16.84 11.29
C PRO A 80 0.94 16.04 10.05
N GLY A 81 2.09 16.42 9.49
CA GLY A 81 2.76 15.65 8.45
C GLY A 81 4.27 15.80 8.59
N PHE A 82 5.02 14.73 8.32
CA PHE A 82 6.48 14.75 8.42
C PHE A 82 7.11 13.73 7.49
N SER A 83 8.42 13.91 7.28
CA SER A 83 9.31 12.90 6.73
C SER A 83 10.50 12.72 7.67
N MET A 84 11.06 11.52 7.68
CA MET A 84 12.23 11.21 8.48
C MET A 84 13.03 10.11 7.80
N ALA A 85 14.36 10.20 7.88
CA ALA A 85 15.29 9.13 7.51
C ALA A 85 16.18 8.76 8.71
N ALA A 86 16.49 7.48 8.86
CA ALA A 86 17.43 6.98 9.84
C ALA A 86 18.44 6.04 9.17
N PHE A 87 19.70 6.14 9.56
CA PHE A 87 20.80 5.34 9.02
C PHE A 87 21.49 4.58 10.15
N GLU A 88 21.67 3.27 10.00
CA GLU A 88 22.38 2.43 10.99
C GLU A 88 23.90 2.52 10.79
N ARG A 89 24.40 3.76 10.70
CA ARG A 89 25.80 4.14 10.56
C ARG A 89 25.96 5.62 10.91
N PRO A 90 27.19 6.10 11.16
CA PRO A 90 27.49 7.51 11.17
C PRO A 90 27.23 8.18 9.81
N LEU A 91 26.88 9.47 9.84
CA LEU A 91 26.71 10.28 8.63
C LEU A 91 28.04 10.83 8.14
N ASN A 92 28.25 10.78 6.84
CA ASN A 92 29.36 11.46 6.19
C ASN A 92 28.81 12.54 5.26
N TYR A 93 28.72 13.76 5.76
CA TYR A 93 28.06 14.88 5.08
C TYR A 93 28.51 15.07 3.62
N PHE A 94 29.80 14.89 3.33
CA PHE A 94 30.32 15.05 1.97
C PHE A 94 29.89 13.91 1.02
N GLN A 95 29.70 12.71 1.56
CA GLN A 95 29.32 11.52 0.78
C GLN A 95 27.80 11.28 0.76
N GLU A 96 27.03 11.96 1.62
CA GLU A 96 25.59 11.80 1.64
C GLU A 96 24.96 12.27 0.32
N VAL A 97 24.02 11.47 -0.18
CA VAL A 97 23.34 11.72 -1.46
C VAL A 97 22.17 12.71 -1.35
N PHE A 98 22.06 13.40 -0.21
CA PHE A 98 20.98 14.31 0.15
C PHE A 98 21.52 15.45 1.03
N GLN A 99 20.79 16.56 1.11
CA GLN A 99 21.20 17.76 1.85
C GLN A 99 20.36 17.94 3.11
N PHE A 100 20.99 18.33 4.21
CA PHE A 100 20.36 18.55 5.52
C PHE A 100 21.20 19.51 6.37
N ASP A 101 20.61 20.10 7.40
CA ASP A 101 21.37 20.86 8.39
C ASP A 101 21.86 19.90 9.48
N ILE A 102 23.17 19.86 9.69
CA ILE A 102 23.82 18.94 10.62
C ILE A 102 23.56 19.37 12.06
N LEU A 103 23.30 18.39 12.92
CA LEU A 103 23.33 18.53 14.36
C LEU A 103 24.46 17.67 14.90
N HIS A 104 25.29 18.26 15.77
CA HIS A 104 26.48 17.60 16.28
C HIS A 104 26.21 17.03 17.69
N PRO A 105 26.39 15.72 17.92
CA PRO A 105 26.29 15.17 19.27
C PRO A 105 27.44 15.70 20.15
N VAL A 106 27.10 16.14 21.38
CA VAL A 106 28.09 16.71 22.30
C VAL A 106 29.18 15.70 22.66
N LEU A 107 28.80 14.43 22.89
CA LEU A 107 29.73 13.36 23.32
C LEU A 107 30.81 13.06 22.27
N ASP A 108 30.46 13.00 20.98
CA ASP A 108 31.44 12.79 19.90
C ASP A 108 32.43 13.96 19.85
N THR A 109 31.94 15.19 20.02
CA THR A 109 32.77 16.39 19.94
C THR A 109 33.69 16.55 21.17
N ALA A 110 33.24 16.08 22.34
CA ALA A 110 34.01 16.08 23.57
C ALA A 110 35.16 15.05 23.56
N SER A 111 34.98 13.91 22.88
CA SER A 111 36.03 12.88 22.75
C SER A 111 37.27 13.36 21.98
N VAL A 112 37.13 14.39 21.14
CA VAL A 112 38.21 15.00 20.36
C VAL A 112 38.93 16.12 21.16
N ALA A 113 38.33 16.62 22.23
CA ALA A 113 38.84 17.75 23.00
C ALA A 113 39.43 17.30 24.35
N GLU A 114 40.75 17.10 24.41
CA GLU A 114 41.46 16.86 25.67
C GLU A 114 41.42 18.12 26.57
N GLY A 115 40.66 18.08 27.68
CA GLY A 115 40.72 19.13 28.72
C GLY A 115 39.59 19.13 29.75
N ALA A 116 39.92 19.39 31.02
CA ALA A 116 39.05 19.26 32.21
C ALA A 116 37.92 20.30 32.36
N SER A 117 37.60 21.05 31.32
CA SER A 117 36.43 21.95 31.22
C SER A 117 36.29 22.27 29.73
N CYS A 118 35.27 21.77 29.04
CA CYS A 118 35.18 21.90 27.59
C CYS A 118 34.21 23.05 27.20
N PRO A 119 34.69 24.25 26.81
CA PRO A 119 33.84 25.34 26.29
C PRO A 119 33.06 24.94 25.02
N LEU A 120 33.42 23.80 24.43
CA LEU A 120 32.88 23.25 23.21
C LEU A 120 31.44 22.75 23.37
N GLU A 121 31.06 22.20 24.53
CA GLU A 121 29.70 21.69 24.76
C GLU A 121 28.66 22.80 24.61
N SER A 122 28.85 23.92 25.33
CA SER A 122 27.94 25.07 25.25
C SER A 122 27.88 25.67 23.85
N GLN A 123 28.98 25.64 23.10
CA GLN A 123 29.03 26.09 21.71
C GLN A 123 28.30 25.15 20.75
N VAL A 124 28.46 23.84 20.93
CA VAL A 124 27.76 22.79 20.15
C VAL A 124 26.26 22.88 20.40
N ILE A 125 25.84 22.98 21.66
CA ILE A 125 24.43 23.18 22.03
C ILE A 125 23.87 24.45 21.39
N ALA A 126 24.57 25.59 21.54
CA ALA A 126 24.12 26.85 20.94
C ALA A 126 24.00 26.77 19.42
N ARG A 127 24.93 26.08 18.75
CA ARG A 127 24.90 25.85 17.30
C ARG A 127 23.75 24.96 16.88
N ASN A 128 23.50 23.84 17.57
CA ASN A 128 22.38 22.94 17.28
C ASN A 128 21.03 23.65 17.47
N VAL A 129 20.89 24.39 18.58
CA VAL A 129 19.69 25.21 18.85
C VAL A 129 19.50 26.26 17.76
N GLN A 130 20.57 26.96 17.34
CA GLN A 130 20.49 27.93 16.25
C GLN A 130 20.09 27.28 14.92
N ALA A 131 20.68 26.13 14.57
CA ALA A 131 20.36 25.39 13.35
C ALA A 131 18.86 25.06 13.30
N MET A 132 18.31 24.47 14.37
CA MET A 132 16.87 24.21 14.47
C MET A 132 16.04 25.50 14.43
N GLN A 133 16.42 26.52 15.22
CA GLN A 133 15.65 27.76 15.34
C GLN A 133 15.48 28.46 13.98
N THR A 134 16.53 28.49 13.16
CA THR A 134 16.49 29.14 11.83
C THR A 134 15.54 28.48 10.84
N ARG A 135 15.16 27.22 11.07
CA ARG A 135 14.20 26.47 10.23
C ARG A 135 12.78 26.47 10.78
N LEU A 136 12.59 26.94 12.01
CA LEU A 136 11.25 27.05 12.60
C LEU A 136 10.52 28.32 12.13
N PRO A 137 9.19 28.24 11.95
CA PRO A 137 8.38 29.43 11.75
C PRO A 137 8.55 30.40 12.92
N LYS A 138 8.51 31.72 12.64
CA LYS A 138 8.77 32.78 13.64
C LYS A 138 7.96 32.62 14.93
N ALA A 139 6.71 32.16 14.83
CA ALA A 139 5.81 31.93 15.96
C ALA A 139 6.34 30.92 16.98
N PHE A 140 7.14 29.94 16.54
CA PHE A 140 7.66 28.88 17.41
C PHE A 140 9.04 29.19 17.99
N GLN A 141 9.80 30.11 17.40
CA GLN A 141 11.21 30.33 17.71
C GLN A 141 11.47 30.73 19.16
N GLU A 142 10.66 31.63 19.73
CA GLU A 142 10.85 32.08 21.12
C GLU A 142 10.54 30.98 22.12
N SER A 143 9.40 30.29 21.96
CA SER A 143 9.03 29.15 22.81
C SER A 143 10.03 27.99 22.72
N PHE A 144 10.61 27.76 21.52
CA PHE A 144 11.67 26.78 21.32
C PHE A 144 12.93 27.15 22.09
N ARG A 145 13.38 28.40 21.97
CA ARG A 145 14.59 28.90 22.65
C ARG A 145 14.45 28.85 24.17
N GLN A 146 13.29 29.27 24.70
CA GLN A 146 13.04 29.22 26.14
C GLN A 146 13.09 27.79 26.68
N ARG A 147 12.62 26.81 25.91
CA ARG A 147 12.58 25.41 26.33
C ARG A 147 13.90 24.67 26.12
N PHE A 148 14.59 24.89 25.00
CA PHE A 148 15.73 24.08 24.57
C PHE A 148 17.07 24.82 24.51
N GLY A 149 17.11 26.13 24.82
CA GLY A 149 18.30 26.97 24.61
C GLY A 149 19.57 26.54 25.36
N ARG A 150 19.47 25.60 26.30
CA ARG A 150 20.59 25.02 27.05
C ARG A 150 20.63 23.49 27.04
N PHE A 151 19.79 22.85 26.23
CA PHE A 151 19.68 21.40 26.19
C PHE A 151 20.29 20.87 24.89
N ASP A 152 20.96 19.71 24.95
CA ASP A 152 21.45 19.04 23.75
C ASP A 152 20.30 18.43 22.96
N THR A 153 19.80 19.17 21.97
CA THR A 153 18.69 18.77 21.12
C THR A 153 19.02 17.59 20.19
N ALA A 154 20.29 17.18 20.08
CA ALA A 154 20.68 16.00 19.31
C ALA A 154 20.36 14.69 20.05
N VAL A 155 20.25 14.72 21.38
CA VAL A 155 19.99 13.54 22.22
C VAL A 155 18.54 13.07 22.09
N LEU A 156 18.35 11.74 21.97
CA LEU A 156 17.04 11.13 21.73
C LEU A 156 16.03 11.37 22.85
N ASP A 157 16.49 11.55 24.09
CA ASP A 157 15.63 11.80 25.26
C ASP A 157 14.73 13.03 25.09
N TYR A 158 15.20 14.02 24.35
CA TYR A 158 14.46 15.25 24.05
C TYR A 158 13.60 15.14 22.80
N TYR A 159 13.81 14.12 21.96
CA TYR A 159 13.07 13.97 20.70
C TYR A 159 11.54 14.06 20.85
N PRO A 160 10.91 13.40 21.86
CA PRO A 160 9.46 13.50 22.02
C PRO A 160 8.99 14.92 22.36
N ALA A 161 9.77 15.66 23.15
CA ALA A 161 9.52 17.04 23.51
C ALA A 161 9.77 18.01 22.34
N LEU A 162 10.67 17.65 21.42
CA LEU A 162 10.97 18.39 20.19
C LEU A 162 9.89 18.22 19.11
N MET A 163 9.13 17.12 19.12
CA MET A 163 8.14 16.82 18.08
C MET A 163 7.19 17.97 17.70
N PRO A 164 6.60 18.74 18.63
CA PRO A 164 5.75 19.88 18.25
C PRO A 164 6.45 20.92 17.38
N PHE A 165 7.76 21.10 17.55
CA PHE A 165 8.58 22.00 16.75
C PHE A 165 9.00 21.36 15.43
N LEU A 166 9.41 20.08 15.47
CA LEU A 166 9.83 19.35 14.28
C LEU A 166 8.68 19.14 13.28
N LEU A 167 7.44 19.00 13.77
CA LEU A 167 6.24 18.92 12.93
C LEU A 167 5.88 20.26 12.25
N ALA A 168 6.42 21.37 12.75
CA ALA A 168 6.27 22.69 12.13
C ALA A 168 7.36 22.98 11.08
N MET A 169 8.30 22.04 10.85
CA MET A 169 9.30 22.14 9.79
C MET A 169 8.80 21.43 8.52
N ASP A 170 9.13 22.00 7.36
CA ASP A 170 8.62 21.48 6.07
C ASP A 170 9.33 20.21 5.57
N ARG A 171 10.56 19.97 6.05
CA ARG A 171 11.52 18.99 5.52
C ARG A 171 11.90 17.92 6.53
N ALA A 172 12.60 16.90 6.05
CA ALA A 172 12.78 15.67 6.81
C ALA A 172 13.75 15.80 8.00
N GLN A 173 13.54 14.94 9.00
CA GLN A 173 14.46 14.74 10.13
C GLN A 173 15.44 13.61 9.81
N VAL A 174 16.63 13.63 10.41
CA VAL A 174 17.69 12.63 10.15
C VAL A 174 18.20 12.04 11.44
N PHE A 175 18.17 10.72 11.55
CA PHE A 175 18.82 9.96 12.61
C PHE A 175 20.02 9.19 12.08
N ALA A 176 21.03 9.04 12.93
CA ALA A 176 22.23 8.28 12.61
C ALA A 176 22.89 7.76 13.88
N LEU A 177 23.83 6.83 13.73
CA LEU A 177 24.67 6.39 14.84
C LEU A 177 25.76 7.44 15.11
N ASP A 178 26.01 7.71 16.38
CA ASP A 178 27.17 8.49 16.84
C ASP A 178 28.45 7.62 16.85
N SER A 179 29.55 8.17 17.34
CA SER A 179 30.83 7.44 17.43
C SER A 179 30.80 6.26 18.42
N PHE A 180 29.83 6.23 19.33
CA PHE A 180 29.61 5.16 20.32
C PHE A 180 28.63 4.10 19.83
N GLY A 181 28.03 4.28 18.64
CA GLY A 181 27.07 3.35 18.07
C GLY A 181 25.64 3.54 18.58
N HIS A 182 25.32 4.70 19.16
CA HIS A 182 23.97 5.05 19.60
C HIS A 182 23.28 6.00 18.61
N PHE A 183 21.99 5.80 18.40
CA PHE A 183 21.20 6.71 17.59
C PHE A 183 21.09 8.09 18.25
N HIS A 184 21.23 9.13 17.45
CA HIS A 184 20.96 10.52 17.82
C HIS A 184 20.25 11.24 16.67
N LEU A 185 19.65 12.39 16.95
CA LEU A 185 19.11 13.28 15.93
C LEU A 185 20.29 14.03 15.26
N GLY A 186 20.81 13.45 14.18
CA GLY A 186 21.99 13.95 13.46
C GLY A 186 21.71 15.07 12.46
N GLY A 187 20.44 15.38 12.19
CA GLY A 187 20.10 16.47 11.30
C GLY A 187 18.62 16.82 11.18
N VAL A 188 18.37 18.01 10.66
CA VAL A 188 17.02 18.53 10.34
C VAL A 188 17.00 19.13 8.95
N TYR A 189 15.79 19.44 8.47
CA TYR A 189 15.56 20.12 7.20
C TYR A 189 16.10 19.36 5.97
N ALA A 190 16.08 18.03 6.03
CA ALA A 190 16.63 17.16 5.02
C ALA A 190 15.78 17.09 3.73
N SER A 191 16.47 17.01 2.60
CA SER A 191 15.90 17.11 1.26
C SER A 191 16.09 15.81 0.50
N PHE A 192 15.02 15.05 0.34
CA PHE A 192 15.08 13.75 -0.33
C PHE A 192 15.15 13.93 -1.86
N PRO A 193 16.21 13.47 -2.54
CA PRO A 193 16.35 13.63 -3.97
C PRO A 193 15.29 12.82 -4.73
N SER A 194 14.58 13.47 -5.65
CA SER A 194 13.57 12.83 -6.51
C SER A 194 13.92 12.99 -8.00
N ASP A 195 14.48 11.93 -8.60
CA ASP A 195 14.66 11.84 -10.07
C ASP A 195 13.50 11.05 -10.67
N LEU A 196 12.30 11.63 -10.60
CA LEU A 196 11.04 10.93 -10.89
C LEU A 196 10.97 10.46 -12.34
N ASP A 197 11.26 11.34 -13.30
CA ASP A 197 11.14 11.03 -14.72
C ASP A 197 12.09 9.89 -15.12
N SER A 198 13.36 9.96 -14.70
CA SER A 198 14.32 8.90 -15.00
C SER A 198 13.96 7.59 -14.32
N GLU A 199 13.49 7.60 -13.07
CA GLU A 199 13.10 6.38 -12.37
C GLU A 199 11.85 5.73 -12.97
N ILE A 200 10.86 6.52 -13.38
CA ILE A 200 9.67 6.02 -14.10
C ILE A 200 10.11 5.38 -15.42
N LYS A 201 10.91 6.07 -16.24
CA LYS A 201 11.39 5.55 -17.53
C LYS A 201 12.19 4.27 -17.36
N ARG A 202 13.18 4.24 -16.45
CA ARG A 202 13.99 3.04 -16.16
C ARG A 202 13.14 1.89 -15.65
N PHE A 203 12.14 2.16 -14.80
CA PHE A 203 11.25 1.13 -14.28
C PHE A 203 10.31 0.60 -15.37
N GLY A 204 9.70 1.47 -16.16
CA GLY A 204 8.80 1.08 -17.25
C GLY A 204 9.48 0.26 -18.34
N MET A 205 10.71 0.61 -18.73
CA MET A 205 11.51 -0.22 -19.64
C MET A 205 11.81 -1.60 -19.03
N ARG A 206 12.17 -1.66 -17.74
CA ARG A 206 12.47 -2.93 -17.06
C ARG A 206 11.27 -3.88 -17.01
N ILE A 207 10.05 -3.35 -16.89
CA ILE A 207 8.84 -4.16 -16.84
C ILE A 207 8.17 -4.35 -18.21
N GLY A 208 8.85 -3.96 -19.30
CA GLY A 208 8.35 -4.11 -20.68
C GLY A 208 7.13 -3.25 -21.00
N LYS A 209 6.95 -2.13 -20.28
CA LYS A 209 5.83 -1.19 -20.48
C LYS A 209 6.22 0.05 -21.28
N PHE A 210 7.52 0.30 -21.47
CA PHE A 210 8.05 1.34 -22.34
C PHE A 210 9.14 0.77 -23.24
N ASP A 211 9.23 1.31 -24.45
CA ASP A 211 10.33 1.10 -25.38
C ASP A 211 10.91 2.44 -25.85
N VAL A 212 12.18 2.42 -26.25
CA VAL A 212 12.89 3.62 -26.68
C VAL A 212 12.32 4.11 -28.01
N GLY A 213 11.81 5.34 -28.04
CA GLY A 213 11.23 5.97 -29.24
C GLY A 213 9.73 5.70 -29.46
N ASP A 214 9.10 4.84 -28.65
CA ASP A 214 7.66 4.57 -28.73
C ASP A 214 6.87 5.49 -27.79
N ASN A 215 6.48 6.66 -28.32
CA ASN A 215 5.72 7.66 -27.58
C ASN A 215 4.30 7.20 -27.24
N GLU A 216 3.65 6.42 -28.10
CA GLU A 216 2.28 5.95 -27.88
C GLU A 216 2.23 4.93 -26.75
N MET A 217 3.19 4.00 -26.73
CA MET A 217 3.34 3.03 -25.63
C MET A 217 3.65 3.74 -24.32
N TYR A 218 4.54 4.74 -24.34
CA TYR A 218 4.80 5.57 -23.16
C TYR A 218 3.53 6.27 -22.68
N GLU A 219 2.81 6.94 -23.58
CA GLU A 219 1.60 7.69 -23.24
C GLU A 219 0.55 6.79 -22.56
N ARG A 220 0.29 5.62 -23.16
CA ARG A 220 -0.70 4.64 -22.67
C ARG A 220 -0.33 4.04 -21.31
N ASN A 221 0.96 3.81 -21.04
CA ASN A 221 1.39 3.06 -19.86
C ASN A 221 1.95 3.94 -18.73
N ARG A 222 2.26 5.22 -18.96
CA ARG A 222 2.99 6.06 -17.96
C ARG A 222 2.33 6.11 -16.59
N LEU A 223 1.00 6.22 -16.56
CA LEU A 223 0.25 6.31 -15.31
C LEU A 223 0.29 4.99 -14.55
N PHE A 224 0.15 3.86 -15.26
CA PHE A 224 0.26 2.52 -14.67
C PHE A 224 1.65 2.31 -14.06
N VAL A 225 2.71 2.61 -14.83
CA VAL A 225 4.10 2.44 -14.37
C VAL A 225 4.37 3.27 -13.13
N TYR A 226 3.92 4.53 -13.11
CA TYR A 226 4.09 5.40 -11.94
C TYR A 226 3.29 4.88 -10.73
N GLN A 227 2.04 4.48 -10.93
CA GLN A 227 1.19 3.98 -9.85
C GLN A 227 1.76 2.69 -9.27
N TYR A 228 2.17 1.74 -10.11
CA TYR A 228 2.78 0.49 -9.67
C TYR A 228 4.08 0.75 -8.91
N LEU A 229 4.92 1.65 -9.41
CA LEU A 229 6.16 2.02 -8.73
C LEU A 229 5.88 2.60 -7.34
N MET A 230 4.94 3.53 -7.21
CA MET A 230 4.60 4.14 -5.93
C MET A 230 3.96 3.15 -4.96
N GLU A 231 3.11 2.25 -5.48
CA GLU A 231 2.48 1.20 -4.70
C GLU A 231 3.52 0.26 -4.06
N LEU A 232 4.63 -0.09 -4.76
CA LEU A 232 5.71 -0.93 -4.19
C LEU A 232 6.31 -0.36 -2.89
N TYR A 233 6.24 0.96 -2.71
CA TYR A 233 6.76 1.69 -1.56
C TYR A 233 5.64 2.17 -0.62
N GLY A 234 4.41 1.68 -0.80
CA GLY A 234 3.29 1.93 0.11
C GLY A 234 2.59 3.28 -0.06
N PHE A 235 2.76 3.97 -1.20
CA PHE A 235 2.21 5.31 -1.38
C PHE A 235 1.25 5.43 -2.57
N PRO A 236 0.16 6.22 -2.45
CA PRO A 236 -0.55 6.75 -3.61
C PRO A 236 0.18 7.95 -4.22
N ILE A 237 -0.12 8.27 -5.49
CA ILE A 237 0.38 9.46 -6.18
C ILE A 237 -0.45 10.69 -5.72
N VAL A 238 0.01 11.40 -4.69
CA VAL A 238 -0.73 12.56 -4.12
C VAL A 238 0.15 13.75 -3.77
N SER A 239 1.33 13.52 -3.20
CA SER A 239 2.18 14.60 -2.67
C SER A 239 3.65 14.35 -2.98
N GLU A 240 4.41 15.42 -3.23
CA GLU A 240 5.86 15.36 -3.45
C GLU A 240 6.59 14.69 -2.28
N ARG A 241 6.18 14.92 -1.03
CA ARG A 241 6.76 14.30 0.17
C ARG A 241 6.78 12.76 0.08
N ARG A 242 5.68 12.16 -0.38
CA ARG A 242 5.57 10.70 -0.56
C ARG A 242 6.42 10.22 -1.73
N THR A 243 6.33 10.92 -2.86
CA THR A 243 7.10 10.58 -4.07
C THR A 243 8.61 10.65 -3.82
N SER A 244 9.09 11.74 -3.24
CA SER A 244 10.51 11.90 -2.88
C SER A 244 10.97 10.84 -1.88
N SER A 245 10.18 10.53 -0.86
CA SER A 245 10.50 9.48 0.11
C SER A 245 10.58 8.09 -0.53
N ALA A 246 9.66 7.75 -1.44
CA ALA A 246 9.67 6.47 -2.16
C ALA A 246 10.90 6.34 -3.06
N LEU A 247 11.21 7.38 -3.83
CA LEU A 247 12.37 7.40 -4.73
C LEU A 247 13.69 7.40 -3.95
N PHE A 248 13.74 8.09 -2.82
CA PHE A 248 14.91 8.09 -1.96
C PHE A 248 15.12 6.73 -1.31
N ALA A 249 14.08 6.09 -0.77
CA ALA A 249 14.13 4.72 -0.25
C ALA A 249 14.62 3.73 -1.33
N ARG A 250 14.11 3.88 -2.56
CA ARG A 250 14.56 3.08 -3.70
C ARG A 250 16.04 3.27 -4.00
N ARG A 251 16.55 4.50 -3.94
CA ARG A 251 17.97 4.80 -4.17
C ARG A 251 18.84 4.18 -3.09
N LEU A 252 18.50 4.37 -1.82
CA LEU A 252 19.22 3.78 -0.68
C LEU A 252 19.23 2.25 -0.74
N HIS A 253 18.10 1.63 -1.09
CA HIS A 253 18.01 0.18 -1.27
C HIS A 253 18.94 -0.34 -2.37
N LYS A 254 19.02 0.36 -3.51
CA LYS A 254 19.97 0.00 -4.59
C LYS A 254 21.44 0.17 -4.17
N MET A 255 21.73 1.05 -3.21
CA MET A 255 23.06 1.25 -2.64
C MET A 255 23.42 0.19 -1.59
N GLY A 256 22.47 -0.67 -1.18
CA GLY A 256 22.69 -1.66 -0.12
C GLY A 256 22.72 -1.05 1.29
N GLU A 257 22.18 0.16 1.46
CA GLU A 257 22.18 0.87 2.74
C GLU A 257 21.23 0.21 3.76
N ARG A 258 21.60 0.26 5.04
CA ARG A 258 20.71 -0.06 6.16
C ARG A 258 20.02 1.21 6.62
N PHE A 259 18.73 1.33 6.31
CA PHE A 259 17.99 2.57 6.54
C PHE A 259 16.55 2.34 6.96
N MET A 260 15.96 3.38 7.54
CA MET A 260 14.53 3.50 7.74
C MET A 260 14.05 4.86 7.24
N ILE A 261 12.98 4.89 6.46
CA ILE A 261 12.29 6.14 6.09
C ILE A 261 10.88 6.08 6.64
N ARG A 262 10.46 7.13 7.36
CA ARG A 262 9.10 7.27 7.88
C ARG A 262 8.45 8.52 7.32
N VAL A 263 7.19 8.39 6.93
CA VAL A 263 6.41 9.49 6.35
C VAL A 263 5.01 9.46 6.92
N LEU A 264 4.55 10.62 7.39
CA LEU A 264 3.14 10.88 7.68
C LEU A 264 2.61 11.89 6.66
N GLY A 265 1.61 11.48 5.89
CA GLY A 265 0.89 12.37 4.99
C GLY A 265 -0.40 12.86 5.62
N GLN A 266 -0.75 14.13 5.35
CA GLN A 266 -1.98 14.72 5.84
C GLN A 266 -3.23 14.07 5.23
N SER A 267 -3.16 13.56 3.99
CA SER A 267 -4.32 12.92 3.34
C SER A 267 -4.58 11.47 3.77
N ASP A 268 -3.54 10.66 3.97
CA ASP A 268 -3.67 9.24 4.31
C ASP A 268 -3.67 8.98 5.82
N ARG A 269 -3.26 9.97 6.64
CA ARG A 269 -3.35 9.94 8.11
C ARG A 269 -2.66 8.72 8.71
N THR A 270 -1.68 8.21 7.97
CA THR A 270 -1.02 6.94 8.20
C THR A 270 0.48 7.18 8.19
N ILE A 271 1.16 6.64 9.18
CA ILE A 271 2.63 6.64 9.21
C ILE A 271 3.08 5.45 8.37
N THR A 272 3.63 5.73 7.19
CA THR A 272 4.23 4.72 6.32
C THR A 272 5.71 4.60 6.65
N THR A 273 6.19 3.39 6.92
CA THR A 273 7.57 3.08 7.27
C THR A 273 8.17 2.15 6.22
N MET A 274 9.30 2.54 5.64
CA MET A 274 10.10 1.74 4.71
C MET A 274 11.42 1.37 5.37
N ILE A 275 11.79 0.09 5.38
CA ILE A 275 13.01 -0.40 6.04
C ILE A 275 13.85 -1.21 5.04
N GLY A 276 15.10 -0.77 4.84
CA GLY A 276 16.12 -1.52 4.13
C GLY A 276 17.09 -2.14 5.13
N GLU A 277 17.25 -3.46 5.09
CA GLU A 277 18.16 -4.21 5.99
C GLU A 277 19.54 -4.47 5.35
N GLY A 278 19.81 -3.87 4.18
CA GLY A 278 21.01 -4.18 3.38
C GLY A 278 21.02 -5.60 2.83
N ASP A 279 19.85 -6.26 2.79
CA ASP A 279 19.69 -7.64 2.35
C ASP A 279 19.40 -7.75 0.84
N SER A 280 19.35 -8.98 0.32
CA SER A 280 19.11 -9.28 -1.10
C SER A 280 17.64 -9.17 -1.51
N ARG A 281 16.75 -8.62 -0.67
CA ARG A 281 15.35 -8.47 -1.01
C ARG A 281 15.18 -7.57 -2.24
N PRO A 282 14.18 -7.82 -3.09
CA PRO A 282 13.94 -6.98 -4.25
C PRO A 282 13.56 -5.53 -3.90
N TYR A 283 12.98 -5.30 -2.71
CA TYR A 283 12.43 -4.02 -2.26
C TYR A 283 12.60 -3.87 -0.73
N PRO A 284 12.64 -2.64 -0.18
CA PRO A 284 12.58 -2.42 1.26
C PRO A 284 11.22 -2.85 1.82
N ARG A 285 11.17 -3.32 3.07
CA ARG A 285 9.92 -3.69 3.74
C ARG A 285 9.03 -2.47 3.93
N VAL A 286 7.72 -2.63 3.80
CA VAL A 286 6.74 -1.54 3.97
C VAL A 286 5.76 -1.90 5.08
N GLU A 287 5.57 -0.96 6.00
CA GLU A 287 4.57 -1.01 7.06
C GLU A 287 3.75 0.27 7.10
N LYS A 288 2.50 0.17 7.55
CA LYS A 288 1.62 1.32 7.82
C LYS A 288 1.08 1.26 9.23
N LEU A 289 1.00 2.42 9.88
CA LEU A 289 0.49 2.58 11.24
C LEU A 289 -0.53 3.71 11.28
N ALA A 290 -1.74 3.44 11.75
CA ALA A 290 -2.86 4.38 11.74
C ALA A 290 -3.85 4.16 12.90
N LEU A 291 -4.72 5.14 13.12
CA LEU A 291 -5.92 4.98 13.94
C LEU A 291 -7.07 4.50 13.07
N VAL A 292 -7.56 3.31 13.36
CA VAL A 292 -8.56 2.62 12.54
C VAL A 292 -9.85 2.46 13.32
N ARG A 293 -10.96 2.77 12.67
CA ARG A 293 -12.29 2.41 13.14
C ARG A 293 -12.59 0.98 12.72
N VAL A 294 -12.76 0.08 13.68
CA VAL A 294 -13.20 -1.29 13.44
C VAL A 294 -14.69 -1.26 13.07
N ASP A 295 -15.05 -1.96 12.00
CA ASP A 295 -16.43 -2.03 11.53
C ASP A 295 -17.31 -2.77 12.55
N ALA A 296 -18.58 -2.39 12.64
CA ALA A 296 -19.49 -2.90 13.67
C ALA A 296 -19.90 -4.36 13.47
N ASP A 297 -19.78 -4.87 12.23
CA ASP A 297 -20.08 -6.24 11.81
C ASP A 297 -18.95 -7.23 12.14
N GLN A 298 -17.77 -6.75 12.52
CA GLN A 298 -16.63 -7.61 12.90
C GLN A 298 -16.72 -8.10 14.36
N GLU A 299 -17.82 -8.76 14.72
CA GLU A 299 -18.13 -9.12 16.12
C GLU A 299 -17.04 -9.95 16.83
N GLU A 300 -16.37 -10.86 16.11
CA GLU A 300 -15.28 -11.67 16.66
C GLU A 300 -14.05 -10.81 16.98
N ALA A 301 -13.65 -9.95 16.04
CA ALA A 301 -12.54 -9.02 16.26
C ALA A 301 -12.87 -8.02 17.38
N LEU A 302 -14.09 -7.47 17.40
CA LEU A 302 -14.54 -6.55 18.45
C LEU A 302 -14.51 -7.21 19.83
N ARG A 303 -14.95 -8.47 19.95
CA ARG A 303 -14.88 -9.24 21.20
C ARG A 303 -13.43 -9.44 21.66
N ALA A 304 -12.56 -9.93 20.77
CA ALA A 304 -11.16 -10.16 21.10
C ALA A 304 -10.44 -8.86 21.52
N ILE A 305 -10.70 -7.75 20.83
CA ILE A 305 -10.14 -6.43 21.16
C ILE A 305 -10.68 -5.93 22.52
N ASP A 306 -11.97 -6.15 22.80
CA ASP A 306 -12.59 -5.70 24.05
C ASP A 306 -12.09 -6.49 25.27
N GLU A 307 -12.11 -7.81 25.17
CA GLU A 307 -11.67 -8.72 26.24
C GLU A 307 -10.20 -8.48 26.61
N ALA A 308 -9.37 -8.20 25.61
CA ALA A 308 -7.95 -7.91 25.83
C ALA A 308 -7.68 -6.43 26.19
N GLY A 309 -8.66 -5.53 26.10
CA GLY A 309 -8.52 -4.11 26.47
C GLY A 309 -7.80 -3.23 25.43
N TYR A 310 -7.82 -3.59 24.15
CA TYR A 310 -7.03 -2.95 23.09
C TYR A 310 -7.71 -1.72 22.44
N PHE A 311 -8.93 -1.36 22.85
CA PHE A 311 -9.59 -0.14 22.36
C PHE A 311 -8.91 1.13 22.88
N LEU A 312 -8.58 2.04 21.96
CA LEU A 312 -8.27 3.43 22.27
C LEU A 312 -9.55 4.18 22.68
N ASP A 313 -10.60 4.00 21.90
CA ASP A 313 -11.94 4.53 22.15
C ASP A 313 -12.95 3.42 21.85
N ARG A 314 -13.59 2.92 22.90
CA ARG A 314 -14.53 1.79 22.81
C ARG A 314 -15.83 2.19 22.12
N GLU A 315 -16.34 3.40 22.35
CA GLU A 315 -17.60 3.88 21.77
C GLU A 315 -17.45 4.07 20.26
N ARG A 316 -16.33 4.66 19.84
CA ARG A 316 -16.00 4.88 18.42
C ARG A 316 -15.33 3.66 17.76
N ARG A 317 -15.11 2.56 18.48
CA ARG A 317 -14.42 1.33 18.04
C ARG A 317 -13.04 1.60 17.43
N VAL A 318 -12.27 2.47 18.07
CA VAL A 318 -10.96 2.92 17.56
C VAL A 318 -9.84 2.07 18.14
N VAL A 319 -8.95 1.63 17.26
CA VAL A 319 -7.72 0.91 17.62
C VAL A 319 -6.50 1.53 16.93
N ILE A 320 -5.31 1.26 17.48
CA ILE A 320 -4.03 1.56 16.81
C ILE A 320 -3.66 0.32 15.99
N LEU A 321 -3.70 0.42 14.66
CA LEU A 321 -3.46 -0.71 13.78
C LEU A 321 -2.14 -0.54 13.02
N ARG A 322 -1.28 -1.55 13.09
CA ARG A 322 -0.12 -1.72 12.23
C ARG A 322 -0.41 -2.78 11.17
N VAL A 323 0.01 -2.52 9.94
CA VAL A 323 -0.15 -3.40 8.78
C VAL A 323 1.18 -3.57 8.10
N SER A 324 1.61 -4.81 7.91
CA SER A 324 2.81 -5.15 7.15
C SER A 324 2.41 -5.63 5.77
N TYR A 325 3.18 -5.24 4.75
CA TYR A 325 2.88 -5.58 3.37
C TYR A 325 3.99 -6.41 2.74
N ARG A 326 3.56 -7.33 1.88
CA ARG A 326 4.41 -8.09 0.97
C ARG A 326 4.37 -7.47 -0.42
N GLN A 327 5.55 -7.11 -0.94
CA GLN A 327 5.74 -6.65 -2.31
C GLN A 327 5.76 -7.79 -3.33
N HIS A 328 5.17 -7.53 -4.50
CA HIS A 328 5.17 -8.44 -5.64
C HIS A 328 5.92 -7.85 -6.84
N LYS A 329 6.74 -8.69 -7.48
CA LYS A 329 7.36 -8.34 -8.76
C LYS A 329 6.28 -8.26 -9.83
N PHE A 330 6.45 -7.34 -10.77
CA PHE A 330 5.53 -7.24 -11.90
C PHE A 330 5.60 -8.50 -12.76
N ASN A 331 4.44 -9.09 -13.04
CA ASN A 331 4.27 -10.19 -13.98
C ASN A 331 3.40 -9.71 -15.16
N PRO A 332 3.95 -9.65 -16.40
CA PRO A 332 3.19 -9.22 -17.58
C PRO A 332 2.06 -10.18 -17.97
N ASP A 333 2.18 -11.47 -17.64
CA ASP A 333 1.22 -12.51 -17.99
C ASP A 333 0.07 -12.62 -16.98
N ASN A 334 0.23 -11.97 -15.82
CA ASN A 334 -0.79 -11.97 -14.79
C ASN A 334 -1.92 -10.99 -15.16
N VAL A 335 -3.09 -11.56 -15.40
CA VAL A 335 -4.31 -10.86 -15.84
C VAL A 335 -4.79 -9.87 -14.79
N ARG A 336 -4.46 -10.10 -13.51
CA ARG A 336 -4.77 -9.20 -12.41
C ARG A 336 -4.02 -7.86 -12.54
N GLN A 337 -2.94 -7.82 -13.32
CA GLN A 337 -1.88 -6.81 -13.22
C GLN A 337 -1.60 -6.56 -11.74
N ASP A 338 -0.87 -7.48 -11.13
CA ASP A 338 -0.75 -7.62 -9.68
C ASP A 338 -0.70 -6.28 -8.95
N ARG A 339 -1.38 -6.22 -7.81
CA ARG A 339 -1.09 -5.16 -6.85
C ARG A 339 0.38 -5.29 -6.47
N ALA A 340 1.09 -4.18 -6.52
CA ALA A 340 2.49 -4.17 -6.10
C ALA A 340 2.64 -4.56 -4.62
N LEU A 341 1.56 -4.47 -3.82
CA LEU A 341 1.51 -4.93 -2.43
C LEU A 341 0.31 -5.85 -2.14
N SER A 342 0.50 -6.73 -1.15
CA SER A 342 -0.57 -7.47 -0.46
C SER A 342 -0.38 -7.38 1.05
N VAL A 343 -1.47 -7.48 1.82
CA VAL A 343 -1.39 -7.49 3.30
C VAL A 343 -0.81 -8.82 3.75
N GLU A 344 0.35 -8.75 4.41
CA GLU A 344 1.09 -9.87 4.98
C GLU A 344 0.61 -10.17 6.41
N SER A 345 0.61 -9.16 7.28
CA SER A 345 0.15 -9.28 8.67
C SER A 345 -0.51 -8.01 9.19
N GLN A 346 -1.26 -8.16 10.28
CA GLN A 346 -1.97 -7.09 10.98
C GLN A 346 -1.73 -7.23 12.47
N GLU A 347 -1.53 -6.10 13.14
CA GLU A 347 -1.16 -6.03 14.54
C GLU A 347 -1.92 -4.88 15.21
N VAL A 348 -2.73 -5.19 16.22
CA VAL A 348 -3.37 -4.16 17.05
C VAL A 348 -2.45 -3.81 18.21
N ILE A 349 -2.12 -2.54 18.37
CA ILE A 349 -1.21 -2.07 19.42
C ILE A 349 -2.04 -1.60 20.63
N HIS A 350 -1.74 -2.15 21.80
CA HIS A 350 -2.38 -1.80 23.05
C HIS A 350 -2.07 -0.33 23.40
N PRO A 351 -3.09 0.52 23.66
CA PRO A 351 -2.89 1.97 23.80
C PRO A 351 -2.13 2.38 25.07
N VAL A 352 -2.12 1.54 26.12
CA VAL A 352 -1.40 1.79 27.39
C VAL A 352 -0.04 1.10 27.51
N THR A 353 0.08 -0.17 27.09
CA THR A 353 1.32 -0.97 27.25
C THR A 353 2.18 -1.00 25.99
N GLY A 354 1.61 -0.71 24.81
CA GLY A 354 2.30 -0.87 23.53
C GLY A 354 2.47 -2.32 23.08
N GLN A 355 1.96 -3.30 23.84
CA GLN A 355 1.97 -4.71 23.44
C GLN A 355 1.10 -4.94 22.21
N VAL A 356 1.45 -5.96 21.43
CA VAL A 356 0.78 -6.26 20.17
C VAL A 356 -0.19 -7.42 20.36
N LEU A 357 -1.38 -7.30 19.79
CA LEU A 357 -2.33 -8.38 19.55
C LEU A 357 -2.30 -8.71 18.05
N GLY A 358 -1.77 -9.89 17.73
CA GLY A 358 -1.68 -10.41 16.37
C GLY A 358 -2.94 -11.15 15.93
N ASP A 359 -2.91 -11.72 14.73
CA ASP A 359 -3.87 -12.68 14.19
C ASP A 359 -5.33 -12.22 14.08
N LEU A 360 -5.60 -10.92 14.19
CA LEU A 360 -6.91 -10.33 13.94
C LEU A 360 -7.03 -9.85 12.49
N ASN A 361 -8.08 -10.30 11.79
CA ASN A 361 -8.35 -9.87 10.44
C ASN A 361 -9.32 -8.67 10.41
N ILE A 362 -8.79 -7.47 10.63
CA ILE A 362 -9.58 -6.22 10.61
C ILE A 362 -9.77 -5.68 9.19
N ILE A 363 -8.81 -5.94 8.29
CA ILE A 363 -8.75 -5.33 6.96
C ILE A 363 -9.41 -6.18 5.86
N LYS A 364 -9.28 -7.51 5.90
CA LYS A 364 -9.77 -8.38 4.81
C LYS A 364 -11.19 -8.86 5.07
N ASP A 365 -12.11 -7.94 5.36
CA ASP A 365 -13.51 -8.31 5.47
C ASP A 365 -14.25 -8.13 4.14
N ALA A 366 -14.64 -9.26 3.56
CA ALA A 366 -15.44 -9.32 2.34
C ALA A 366 -16.91 -9.00 2.63
N SER A 367 -17.38 -9.15 3.87
CA SER A 367 -18.76 -9.02 4.30
C SER A 367 -19.27 -7.58 4.12
N ASN A 368 -18.50 -6.59 4.60
CA ASN A 368 -18.81 -5.18 4.41
C ASN A 368 -18.84 -4.77 2.92
N MET A 369 -18.01 -5.40 2.08
CA MET A 369 -18.01 -5.12 0.65
C MET A 369 -19.32 -5.58 -0.01
N PHE A 370 -19.84 -6.74 0.38
CA PHE A 370 -21.11 -7.26 -0.11
C PHE A 370 -22.31 -6.45 0.40
N LEU A 371 -22.33 -6.06 1.69
CA LEU A 371 -23.38 -5.24 2.26
C LEU A 371 -23.48 -3.89 1.53
N ARG A 372 -22.36 -3.19 1.38
CA ARG A 372 -22.33 -1.89 0.67
C ARG A 372 -22.78 -2.02 -0.79
N LEU A 373 -22.45 -3.11 -1.47
CA LEU A 373 -22.92 -3.32 -2.83
C LEU A 373 -24.46 -3.42 -2.87
N ASN A 374 -25.07 -4.14 -1.92
CA ASN A 374 -26.53 -4.17 -1.78
C ASN A 374 -27.10 -2.79 -1.46
N ASP A 375 -26.52 -2.04 -0.53
CA ASP A 375 -27.01 -0.71 -0.18
C ASP A 375 -26.92 0.25 -1.38
N ILE A 376 -25.87 0.12 -2.19
CA ILE A 376 -25.72 0.89 -3.43
C ILE A 376 -26.83 0.53 -4.42
N THR A 377 -27.05 -0.76 -4.71
CA THR A 377 -28.07 -1.17 -5.69
C THR A 377 -29.50 -0.90 -5.22
N ARG A 378 -29.76 -0.91 -3.91
CA ARG A 378 -31.06 -0.55 -3.31
C ARG A 378 -31.32 0.95 -3.19
N GLY A 379 -30.27 1.77 -3.31
CA GLY A 379 -30.37 3.21 -3.12
C GLY A 379 -30.34 3.68 -1.66
N GLU A 380 -29.92 2.81 -0.74
CA GLU A 380 -29.87 3.05 0.70
C GLU A 380 -28.49 3.58 1.15
N TYR A 381 -27.48 3.52 0.27
CA TYR A 381 -26.11 3.91 0.59
C TYR A 381 -25.95 5.44 0.72
N THR A 382 -25.60 5.87 1.93
CA THR A 382 -25.21 7.26 2.21
C THR A 382 -23.70 7.40 2.27
N GLY A 383 -23.11 8.02 1.25
CA GLY A 383 -21.68 8.33 1.19
C GLY A 383 -21.34 9.19 -0.02
N ARG A 384 -20.05 9.43 -0.24
CA ARG A 384 -19.55 10.21 -1.39
C ARG A 384 -18.53 9.43 -2.20
N ILE A 385 -18.54 9.64 -3.51
CA ILE A 385 -17.49 9.18 -4.43
C ILE A 385 -17.05 10.33 -5.35
N ILE A 386 -15.88 10.15 -5.97
CA ILE A 386 -15.43 10.99 -7.07
C ILE A 386 -15.59 10.19 -8.36
N PHE A 387 -16.57 10.55 -9.19
CA PHE A 387 -16.78 9.96 -10.50
C PHE A 387 -15.87 10.64 -11.53
N LYS A 388 -15.06 9.83 -12.24
CA LYS A 388 -14.11 10.26 -13.28
C LYS A 388 -13.25 11.49 -12.91
N ARG A 389 -12.86 11.59 -11.64
CA ARG A 389 -11.98 12.64 -11.06
C ARG A 389 -12.54 14.07 -11.04
N ASN A 390 -13.71 14.32 -11.59
CA ASN A 390 -14.24 15.67 -11.77
C ASN A 390 -15.60 15.90 -11.10
N GLU A 391 -16.35 14.83 -10.85
CA GLU A 391 -17.70 14.91 -10.30
C GLU A 391 -17.75 14.29 -8.90
N ILE A 392 -18.24 15.04 -7.92
CA ILE A 392 -18.54 14.51 -6.59
C ILE A 392 -20.00 14.05 -6.61
N VAL A 393 -20.22 12.76 -6.39
CA VAL A 393 -21.57 12.18 -6.29
C VAL A 393 -21.81 11.81 -4.83
N GLU A 394 -22.92 12.29 -4.29
CA GLU A 394 -23.36 12.04 -2.92
C GLU A 394 -24.64 11.21 -2.95
N ASN A 395 -24.69 10.14 -2.13
CA ASN A 395 -25.80 9.18 -1.99
C ASN A 395 -26.16 8.35 -3.24
N THR A 396 -27.11 7.42 -3.11
CA THR A 396 -27.57 6.53 -4.20
C THR A 396 -29.08 6.61 -4.45
N ASP A 397 -29.71 7.78 -4.27
CA ASP A 397 -31.16 7.96 -4.36
C ASP A 397 -31.76 7.79 -5.79
N THR A 398 -30.99 8.09 -6.85
CA THR A 398 -31.41 7.93 -8.25
C THR A 398 -30.61 6.86 -8.99
N ASP A 399 -31.16 6.30 -10.08
CA ASP A 399 -30.48 5.28 -10.90
C ASP A 399 -29.19 5.79 -11.55
N GLU A 400 -29.15 7.07 -11.94
CA GLU A 400 -27.92 7.70 -12.43
C GLU A 400 -26.83 7.68 -11.35
N LYS A 401 -27.15 8.10 -10.12
CA LYS A 401 -26.20 8.06 -9.01
C LYS A 401 -25.80 6.63 -8.68
N ARG A 402 -26.74 5.69 -8.64
CA ARG A 402 -26.45 4.25 -8.45
C ARG A 402 -25.46 3.74 -9.48
N LEU A 403 -25.66 4.04 -10.77
CA LEU A 403 -24.74 3.64 -11.84
C LEU A 403 -23.35 4.31 -11.71
N LYS A 404 -23.27 5.60 -11.35
CA LYS A 404 -21.97 6.26 -11.08
C LYS A 404 -21.26 5.64 -9.87
N PHE A 405 -22.01 5.33 -8.82
CA PHE A 405 -21.52 4.60 -7.65
C PHE A 405 -21.03 3.21 -8.01
N LEU A 406 -21.81 2.43 -8.77
CA LEU A 406 -21.42 1.12 -9.26
C LEU A 406 -20.18 1.18 -10.15
N TYR A 407 -20.08 2.15 -11.06
CA TYR A 407 -18.87 2.34 -11.87
C TYR A 407 -17.64 2.55 -11.00
N ALA A 408 -17.70 3.49 -10.06
CA ALA A 408 -16.58 3.80 -9.18
C ALA A 408 -16.25 2.61 -8.26
N TRP A 409 -17.28 1.97 -7.72
CA TRP A 409 -17.15 0.81 -6.84
C TRP A 409 -16.55 -0.39 -7.58
N LEU A 410 -17.08 -0.76 -8.75
CA LEU A 410 -16.54 -1.83 -9.58
C LEU A 410 -15.11 -1.52 -9.99
N SER A 411 -14.81 -0.29 -10.41
CA SER A 411 -13.44 0.11 -10.76
C SER A 411 -12.48 -0.03 -9.57
N LYS A 412 -12.90 0.39 -8.38
CA LYS A 412 -12.12 0.31 -7.14
C LYS A 412 -11.93 -1.12 -6.64
N HIS A 413 -12.96 -1.95 -6.80
CA HIS A 413 -13.04 -3.30 -6.22
C HIS A 413 -12.81 -4.43 -7.23
N GLN A 414 -12.65 -4.13 -8.52
CA GLN A 414 -12.43 -5.06 -9.64
C GLN A 414 -11.45 -6.18 -9.27
N ARG A 415 -10.24 -5.83 -8.85
CA ARG A 415 -9.20 -6.80 -8.50
C ARG A 415 -9.57 -7.69 -7.30
N ARG A 416 -10.33 -7.18 -6.32
CA ARG A 416 -10.76 -7.95 -5.14
C ARG A 416 -11.83 -8.96 -5.51
N ILE A 417 -12.80 -8.54 -6.32
CA ILE A 417 -13.86 -9.42 -6.85
C ILE A 417 -13.22 -10.57 -7.62
N ILE A 418 -12.25 -10.27 -8.49
CA ILE A 418 -11.47 -11.27 -9.22
C ILE A 418 -10.64 -12.18 -8.29
N GLY A 419 -10.20 -11.68 -7.13
CA GLY A 419 -9.29 -12.36 -6.20
C GLY A 419 -9.94 -13.19 -5.08
N TYR A 420 -11.15 -12.86 -4.63
CA TYR A 420 -11.79 -13.45 -3.44
C TYR A 420 -12.36 -14.85 -3.66
N SER A 421 -12.97 -15.45 -2.63
CA SER A 421 -13.55 -16.80 -2.72
C SER A 421 -14.63 -16.92 -3.80
N ASP A 422 -14.88 -18.14 -4.25
CA ASP A 422 -15.93 -18.42 -5.25
C ASP A 422 -17.31 -18.04 -4.72
N GLU A 423 -17.57 -18.28 -3.43
CA GLU A 423 -18.80 -17.87 -2.74
C GLU A 423 -18.98 -16.35 -2.77
N PHE A 424 -17.93 -15.60 -2.43
CA PHE A 424 -17.97 -14.15 -2.47
C PHE A 424 -18.27 -13.63 -3.89
N PHE A 425 -17.57 -14.18 -4.89
CA PHE A 425 -17.77 -13.81 -6.28
C PHE A 425 -19.23 -14.08 -6.71
N ALA A 426 -19.76 -15.27 -6.44
CA ALA A 426 -21.14 -15.64 -6.78
C ALA A 426 -22.17 -14.68 -6.15
N ASN A 427 -21.95 -14.27 -4.90
CA ASN A 427 -22.80 -13.30 -4.23
C ASN A 427 -22.75 -11.92 -4.92
N VAL A 428 -21.57 -11.42 -5.28
CA VAL A 428 -21.42 -10.16 -6.04
C VAL A 428 -22.13 -10.22 -7.39
N ILE A 429 -21.92 -11.29 -8.16
CA ILE A 429 -22.59 -11.52 -9.45
C ILE A 429 -24.10 -11.48 -9.27
N LYS A 430 -24.64 -12.20 -8.28
CA LYS A 430 -26.09 -12.25 -8.01
C LYS A 430 -26.68 -10.86 -7.75
N VAL A 431 -26.01 -10.02 -6.96
CA VAL A 431 -26.51 -8.66 -6.67
C VAL A 431 -26.45 -7.76 -7.90
N LEU A 432 -25.37 -7.85 -8.68
CA LEU A 432 -25.21 -7.06 -9.90
C LEU A 432 -26.21 -7.48 -10.98
N ASP A 433 -26.40 -8.78 -11.19
CA ASP A 433 -27.37 -9.31 -12.16
C ASP A 433 -28.79 -8.90 -11.77
N ASN A 434 -29.15 -9.01 -10.49
CA ASN A 434 -30.47 -8.61 -9.99
C ASN A 434 -30.78 -7.13 -10.21
N TYR A 435 -29.77 -6.26 -10.32
CA TYR A 435 -29.96 -4.83 -10.56
C TYR A 435 -29.82 -4.47 -12.05
N LEU A 436 -28.73 -4.87 -12.69
CA LEU A 436 -28.39 -4.51 -14.06
C LEU A 436 -29.28 -5.20 -15.09
N LEU A 437 -29.75 -6.41 -14.80
CA LEU A 437 -30.59 -7.19 -15.72
C LEU A 437 -32.08 -7.15 -15.35
N SER A 438 -32.46 -6.41 -14.30
CA SER A 438 -33.86 -6.29 -13.90
C SER A 438 -34.70 -5.63 -15.00
N PRO A 439 -35.82 -6.24 -15.42
CA PRO A 439 -36.74 -5.63 -16.39
C PRO A 439 -37.28 -4.28 -15.94
N ASP A 440 -37.44 -4.08 -14.63
CA ASP A 440 -37.99 -2.85 -14.04
C ASP A 440 -37.10 -1.63 -14.30
N ASN A 441 -35.80 -1.85 -14.54
CA ASN A 441 -34.82 -0.78 -14.74
C ASN A 441 -34.59 -0.44 -16.22
N TYR A 442 -35.19 -1.17 -17.17
CA TYR A 442 -34.88 -1.01 -18.60
C TYR A 442 -35.26 0.37 -19.15
N GLU A 443 -36.36 0.95 -18.68
CA GLU A 443 -36.79 2.29 -19.10
C GLU A 443 -35.79 3.35 -18.60
N ALA A 444 -35.43 3.31 -17.31
CA ALA A 444 -34.45 4.21 -16.71
C ALA A 444 -33.06 4.09 -17.37
N PHE A 445 -32.59 2.86 -17.62
CA PHE A 445 -31.31 2.61 -18.28
C PHE A 445 -31.34 2.96 -19.78
N GLY A 446 -32.50 2.95 -20.43
CA GLY A 446 -32.66 3.45 -21.79
C GLY A 446 -32.28 4.93 -21.91
N HIS A 447 -32.68 5.74 -20.93
CA HIS A 447 -32.30 7.16 -20.85
C HIS A 447 -30.84 7.38 -20.43
N LEU A 448 -30.24 6.40 -19.73
CA LEU A 448 -28.86 6.44 -19.23
C LEU A 448 -27.92 5.49 -20.00
N HIS A 449 -28.19 5.27 -21.30
CA HIS A 449 -27.59 4.19 -22.07
C HIS A 449 -26.05 4.18 -22.00
N ASP A 450 -25.40 5.33 -22.21
CA ASP A 450 -23.94 5.43 -22.22
C ASP A 450 -23.34 5.05 -20.85
N LEU A 451 -23.93 5.56 -19.77
CA LEU A 451 -23.47 5.26 -18.41
C LEU A 451 -23.72 3.79 -18.05
N TYR A 452 -24.85 3.23 -18.46
CA TYR A 452 -25.15 1.81 -18.29
C TYR A 452 -24.14 0.94 -19.05
N GLN A 453 -23.82 1.26 -20.30
CA GLN A 453 -22.82 0.53 -21.09
C GLN A 453 -21.43 0.61 -20.47
N GLU A 454 -21.04 1.74 -19.88
CA GLU A 454 -19.78 1.85 -19.15
C GLU A 454 -19.72 0.94 -17.92
N VAL A 455 -20.79 0.90 -17.12
CA VAL A 455 -20.91 0.01 -15.96
C VAL A 455 -20.90 -1.45 -16.42
N TRP A 456 -21.65 -1.78 -17.47
CA TRP A 456 -21.72 -3.10 -18.06
C TRP A 456 -20.37 -3.57 -18.60
N ALA A 457 -19.60 -2.69 -19.25
CA ALA A 457 -18.25 -2.98 -19.71
C ALA A 457 -17.30 -3.28 -18.54
N LYS A 458 -17.38 -2.54 -17.44
CA LYS A 458 -16.61 -2.83 -16.22
C LYS A 458 -16.99 -4.18 -15.60
N TYR A 459 -18.29 -4.45 -15.53
CA TYR A 459 -18.80 -5.70 -15.01
C TYR A 459 -18.37 -6.91 -15.87
N SER A 460 -18.54 -6.82 -17.19
CA SER A 460 -18.13 -7.83 -18.16
C SER A 460 -16.62 -8.09 -18.09
N TYR A 461 -15.81 -7.04 -17.95
CA TYR A 461 -14.37 -7.18 -17.75
C TYR A 461 -14.05 -8.01 -16.50
N ILE A 462 -14.72 -7.75 -15.36
CA ILE A 462 -14.51 -8.48 -14.11
C ILE A 462 -14.84 -9.97 -14.27
N GLN A 463 -15.95 -10.29 -14.93
CA GLN A 463 -16.37 -11.68 -15.18
C GLN A 463 -15.35 -12.42 -16.04
N GLN A 464 -14.94 -11.82 -17.17
CA GLN A 464 -13.94 -12.41 -18.05
C GLN A 464 -12.59 -12.55 -17.35
N ALA A 465 -12.13 -11.53 -16.65
CA ALA A 465 -10.86 -11.54 -15.92
C ALA A 465 -10.82 -12.62 -14.81
N ARG A 466 -11.95 -12.91 -14.15
CA ARG A 466 -12.06 -14.03 -13.20
C ARG A 466 -11.81 -15.38 -13.87
N LYS A 467 -12.30 -15.58 -15.10
CA LYS A 467 -12.05 -16.80 -15.85
C LYS A 467 -10.59 -16.92 -16.29
N VAL A 468 -9.99 -15.83 -16.78
CA VAL A 468 -8.58 -15.89 -17.16
C VAL A 468 -7.69 -16.15 -15.94
N ARG A 469 -8.06 -15.65 -14.74
CA ARG A 469 -7.40 -16.05 -13.49
C ARG A 469 -7.46 -17.57 -13.26
N TYR A 470 -8.62 -18.20 -13.40
CA TYR A 470 -8.68 -19.66 -13.24
C TYR A 470 -7.84 -20.38 -14.29
N LEU A 471 -7.73 -19.83 -15.50
CA LEU A 471 -6.83 -20.38 -16.53
C LEU A 471 -5.36 -20.29 -16.11
N GLU A 472 -4.94 -19.20 -15.47
CA GLU A 472 -3.62 -19.03 -14.86
C GLU A 472 -3.36 -20.06 -13.76
N ASP A 473 -4.30 -20.22 -12.82
CA ASP A 473 -4.21 -21.24 -11.75
C ASP A 473 -4.07 -22.66 -12.39
N ILE A 474 -4.85 -22.95 -13.45
CA ILE A 474 -4.78 -24.22 -14.20
C ILE A 474 -3.42 -24.41 -14.87
N GLN A 475 -2.81 -23.36 -15.45
CA GLN A 475 -1.49 -23.43 -16.07
C GLN A 475 -0.43 -23.92 -15.06
N ASP A 476 -0.47 -23.42 -13.83
CA ASP A 476 0.41 -23.85 -12.73
C ASP A 476 0.04 -25.23 -12.14
N ARG A 477 -1.00 -25.85 -12.71
CA ARG A 477 -1.61 -27.11 -12.26
C ARG A 477 -2.18 -27.01 -10.85
N GLU A 478 -2.66 -25.83 -10.47
CA GLU A 478 -3.42 -25.61 -9.25
C GLU A 478 -4.90 -25.43 -9.61
N TYR A 479 -5.77 -26.24 -9.01
CA TYR A 479 -7.21 -26.11 -9.25
C TYR A 479 -7.97 -26.42 -7.99
N ARG A 480 -8.71 -25.42 -7.49
CA ARG A 480 -9.51 -25.50 -6.25
C ARG A 480 -8.69 -25.99 -5.03
N GLY A 481 -7.44 -25.54 -4.91
CA GLY A 481 -6.55 -25.86 -3.80
C GLY A 481 -5.83 -27.21 -3.92
N GLU A 482 -6.00 -27.93 -5.03
CA GLU A 482 -5.34 -29.20 -5.30
C GLU A 482 -4.38 -29.11 -6.49
N ARG A 483 -3.26 -29.83 -6.40
CA ARG A 483 -2.35 -30.00 -7.54
C ARG A 483 -2.90 -31.05 -8.51
N ILE A 484 -3.12 -30.68 -9.76
CA ILE A 484 -3.72 -31.55 -10.77
C ILE A 484 -2.70 -32.12 -11.77
N GLY A 485 -3.03 -33.27 -12.37
CA GLY A 485 -2.25 -33.85 -13.46
C GLY A 485 -2.55 -33.22 -14.82
N TYR A 486 -1.66 -33.42 -15.80
CA TYR A 486 -1.77 -32.85 -17.16
C TYR A 486 -3.09 -33.14 -17.88
N ARG A 487 -3.68 -34.33 -17.65
CA ARG A 487 -4.98 -34.68 -18.23
C ARG A 487 -6.08 -33.73 -17.76
N ARG A 488 -6.19 -33.53 -16.45
CA ARG A 488 -7.20 -32.65 -15.84
C ARG A 488 -6.90 -31.19 -16.18
N MET A 489 -5.62 -30.81 -16.15
CA MET A 489 -5.15 -29.48 -16.56
C MET A 489 -5.68 -29.08 -17.96
N LEU A 490 -5.45 -29.92 -18.98
CA LEU A 490 -5.90 -29.63 -20.33
C LEU A 490 -7.43 -29.67 -20.46
N ALA A 491 -8.10 -30.61 -19.80
CA ALA A 491 -9.55 -30.72 -19.86
C ALA A 491 -10.25 -29.47 -19.29
N GLU A 492 -9.81 -29.00 -18.13
CA GLU A 492 -10.34 -27.79 -17.48
C GLU A 492 -10.03 -26.53 -18.29
N ALA A 493 -8.80 -26.41 -18.83
CA ALA A 493 -8.44 -25.28 -19.70
C ALA A 493 -9.30 -25.22 -20.96
N VAL A 494 -9.50 -26.36 -21.64
CA VAL A 494 -10.36 -26.45 -22.83
C VAL A 494 -11.80 -26.06 -22.51
N GLN A 495 -12.35 -26.56 -21.40
CA GLN A 495 -13.71 -26.23 -20.96
C GLN A 495 -13.86 -24.73 -20.67
N LEU A 496 -12.90 -24.15 -19.97
CA LEU A 496 -12.91 -22.74 -19.61
C LEU A 496 -12.82 -21.83 -20.84
N LEU A 497 -11.89 -22.11 -21.75
CA LEU A 497 -11.71 -21.36 -23.00
C LEU A 497 -12.92 -21.46 -23.93
N HIS A 498 -13.56 -22.63 -24.00
CA HIS A 498 -14.81 -22.80 -24.74
C HIS A 498 -15.91 -21.87 -24.21
N GLY A 499 -16.06 -21.76 -22.88
CA GLY A 499 -17.02 -20.84 -22.28
C GLY A 499 -16.65 -19.38 -22.54
N LEU A 500 -15.38 -19.03 -22.38
CA LEU A 500 -14.89 -17.65 -22.56
C LEU A 500 -15.07 -17.15 -23.99
N LYS A 501 -14.97 -18.01 -25.01
CA LYS A 501 -15.21 -17.67 -26.42
C LYS A 501 -16.55 -16.98 -26.65
N PHE A 502 -17.62 -17.41 -25.96
CA PHE A 502 -18.95 -16.83 -26.13
C PHE A 502 -19.12 -15.48 -25.40
N GLU A 503 -18.27 -15.19 -24.42
CA GLU A 503 -18.36 -13.96 -23.61
C GLU A 503 -17.53 -12.80 -24.18
N ILE A 504 -16.61 -13.07 -25.12
CA ILE A 504 -15.75 -12.08 -25.80
C ILE A 504 -16.52 -11.17 -26.76
N VAL A 505 -17.86 -11.26 -26.79
CA VAL A 505 -18.71 -10.21 -27.41
C VAL A 505 -18.28 -8.83 -26.89
N SER A 506 -18.02 -8.72 -25.58
CA SER A 506 -17.28 -7.58 -25.01
C SER A 506 -15.78 -7.83 -25.12
N TYR A 507 -15.13 -7.23 -26.13
CA TYR A 507 -13.72 -7.47 -26.43
C TYR A 507 -12.78 -6.61 -25.56
N PHE A 508 -11.85 -7.25 -24.86
CA PHE A 508 -10.79 -6.60 -24.11
C PHE A 508 -9.41 -7.12 -24.54
N ASP A 509 -8.64 -6.30 -25.28
CA ASP A 509 -7.37 -6.72 -25.89
C ASP A 509 -6.36 -7.29 -24.89
N THR A 510 -6.33 -6.73 -23.67
CA THR A 510 -5.43 -7.16 -22.60
C THR A 510 -5.78 -8.56 -22.08
N LEU A 511 -7.08 -8.86 -21.91
CA LEU A 511 -7.53 -10.18 -21.46
C LEU A 511 -7.28 -11.24 -22.54
N VAL A 512 -7.61 -10.91 -23.79
CA VAL A 512 -7.39 -11.83 -24.94
C VAL A 512 -5.90 -12.12 -25.13
N SER A 513 -5.04 -11.10 -25.03
CA SER A 513 -3.59 -11.31 -25.09
C SER A 513 -3.09 -12.23 -23.98
N SER A 514 -3.61 -12.07 -22.75
CA SER A 514 -3.23 -12.90 -21.61
C SER A 514 -3.69 -14.35 -21.80
N VAL A 515 -4.90 -14.57 -22.31
CA VAL A 515 -5.42 -15.91 -22.65
C VAL A 515 -4.51 -16.61 -23.67
N ILE A 516 -4.09 -15.90 -24.71
CA ILE A 516 -3.19 -16.44 -25.73
C ILE A 516 -1.84 -16.81 -25.09
N ALA A 517 -1.25 -15.91 -24.30
CA ALA A 517 0.03 -16.16 -23.64
C ALA A 517 -0.01 -17.37 -22.68
N ILE A 518 -1.04 -17.46 -21.84
CA ILE A 518 -1.25 -18.59 -20.92
C ILE A 518 -1.42 -19.90 -21.72
N GLY A 519 -2.26 -19.87 -22.76
CA GLY A 519 -2.46 -21.02 -23.64
C GLY A 519 -1.16 -21.48 -24.31
N GLU A 520 -0.36 -20.55 -24.84
CA GLU A 520 0.94 -20.83 -25.44
C GLU A 520 1.93 -21.42 -24.42
N ASN A 521 1.98 -20.91 -23.19
CA ASN A 521 2.82 -21.45 -22.14
C ASN A 521 2.45 -22.90 -21.81
N MET A 522 1.15 -23.22 -21.74
CA MET A 522 0.68 -24.59 -21.55
C MET A 522 1.05 -25.50 -22.73
N LEU A 523 0.92 -25.00 -23.95
CA LEU A 523 1.26 -25.74 -25.18
C LEU A 523 2.77 -26.00 -25.31
N ASN A 524 3.59 -25.09 -24.79
CA ASN A 524 5.05 -25.15 -24.83
C ASN A 524 5.68 -25.86 -23.61
N ASP A 525 4.89 -26.53 -22.77
CA ASP A 525 5.42 -27.33 -21.66
C ASP A 525 6.28 -28.50 -22.20
N ARG A 526 7.58 -28.46 -21.89
CA ARG A 526 8.57 -29.43 -22.39
C ARG A 526 8.24 -30.87 -21.99
N TYR A 527 7.71 -31.08 -20.80
CA TYR A 527 7.39 -32.42 -20.33
C TYR A 527 6.17 -32.95 -21.09
N LEU A 528 5.15 -32.11 -21.28
CA LEU A 528 3.94 -32.46 -22.00
C LEU A 528 4.23 -32.82 -23.46
N LEU A 529 5.03 -31.99 -24.15
CA LEU A 529 5.45 -32.23 -25.52
C LEU A 529 6.17 -33.57 -25.68
N ARG A 530 7.26 -33.76 -24.93
CA ARG A 530 8.12 -34.94 -25.03
C ARG A 530 7.42 -36.24 -24.61
N THR A 531 6.53 -36.17 -23.62
CA THR A 531 5.94 -37.37 -23.00
C THR A 531 4.68 -37.84 -23.72
N TYR A 532 3.86 -36.91 -24.24
CA TYR A 532 2.53 -37.22 -24.77
C TYR A 532 2.29 -36.77 -26.21
N ILE A 533 2.92 -35.70 -26.69
CA ILE A 533 2.58 -35.12 -28.00
C ILE A 533 3.48 -35.66 -29.11
N GLU A 534 4.80 -35.70 -28.87
CA GLU A 534 5.80 -36.19 -29.84
C GLU A 534 5.77 -37.71 -30.04
N LYS A 535 5.20 -38.45 -29.07
CA LYS A 535 5.06 -39.91 -29.16
C LYS A 535 3.96 -40.31 -30.13
N ARG A 536 4.15 -41.47 -30.76
CA ARG A 536 3.12 -42.07 -31.62
C ARG A 536 1.95 -42.59 -30.79
N ASP A 537 0.77 -42.64 -31.39
CA ASP A 537 -0.47 -42.96 -30.69
C ASP A 537 -0.49 -44.39 -30.13
N ASP A 538 0.20 -45.32 -30.79
CA ASP A 538 0.39 -46.71 -30.36
C ASP A 538 1.32 -46.86 -29.14
N GLU A 539 2.15 -45.85 -28.87
CA GLU A 539 3.04 -45.82 -27.69
C GLU A 539 2.38 -45.19 -26.45
N LEU A 540 1.16 -44.66 -26.60
CA LEU A 540 0.44 -43.95 -25.55
C LEU A 540 -0.58 -44.84 -24.87
N THR A 541 -0.70 -44.68 -23.56
CA THR A 541 -1.82 -45.26 -22.80
C THR A 541 -3.13 -44.58 -23.20
N PRO A 542 -4.31 -45.17 -22.90
CA PRO A 542 -5.59 -44.50 -23.12
C PRO A 542 -5.67 -43.10 -22.50
N GLY A 543 -5.06 -42.91 -21.33
CA GLY A 543 -4.95 -41.59 -20.69
C GLY A 543 -3.99 -40.64 -21.42
N GLY A 544 -2.92 -41.16 -22.04
CA GLY A 544 -2.00 -40.39 -22.89
C GLY A 544 -2.67 -39.92 -24.19
N LEU A 545 -3.50 -40.76 -24.80
CA LEU A 545 -4.32 -40.39 -25.97
C LEU A 545 -5.34 -39.30 -25.63
N GLU A 546 -5.93 -39.36 -24.44
CA GLU A 546 -6.85 -38.33 -23.95
C GLU A 546 -6.15 -36.97 -23.75
N ILE A 547 -4.93 -36.98 -23.18
CA ILE A 547 -4.06 -35.79 -23.07
C ILE A 547 -3.80 -35.21 -24.46
N LYS A 548 -3.37 -36.04 -25.41
CA LYS A 548 -3.06 -35.61 -26.79
C LYS A 548 -4.28 -35.03 -27.51
N ARG A 549 -5.46 -35.61 -27.29
CA ARG A 549 -6.74 -35.09 -27.82
C ARG A 549 -7.09 -33.72 -27.23
N ASN A 550 -7.00 -33.56 -25.90
CA ASN A 550 -7.31 -32.28 -25.27
C ASN A 550 -6.27 -31.21 -25.62
N TYR A 551 -5.01 -31.59 -25.84
CA TYR A 551 -3.98 -30.70 -26.37
C TYR A 551 -4.36 -30.15 -27.76
N GLY A 552 -4.80 -31.02 -28.68
CA GLY A 552 -5.27 -30.59 -30.00
C GLY A 552 -6.45 -29.62 -29.94
N LYS A 553 -7.39 -29.83 -29.01
CA LYS A 553 -8.48 -28.88 -28.75
C LYS A 553 -7.97 -27.53 -28.23
N LEU A 554 -6.99 -27.56 -27.32
CA LEU A 554 -6.38 -26.34 -26.78
C LEU A 554 -5.69 -25.52 -27.88
N VAL A 555 -4.94 -26.18 -28.79
CA VAL A 555 -4.35 -25.52 -29.97
C VAL A 555 -5.41 -24.80 -30.79
N SER A 556 -6.49 -25.51 -31.15
CA SER A 556 -7.59 -24.92 -31.92
C SER A 556 -8.20 -23.71 -31.24
N LEU A 557 -8.41 -23.76 -29.92
CA LEU A 557 -8.95 -22.65 -29.17
C LEU A 557 -7.97 -21.46 -29.17
N VAL A 558 -6.69 -21.67 -28.87
CA VAL A 558 -5.69 -20.58 -28.89
C VAL A 558 -5.63 -19.90 -30.26
N ASP A 559 -5.69 -20.66 -31.35
CA ASP A 559 -5.70 -20.10 -32.70
C ASP A 559 -6.99 -19.31 -33.02
N GLU A 560 -8.14 -19.75 -32.50
CA GLU A 560 -9.38 -18.96 -32.58
C GLU A 560 -9.26 -17.62 -31.84
N PHE A 561 -8.69 -17.60 -30.63
CA PHE A 561 -8.46 -16.36 -29.88
C PHE A 561 -7.49 -15.42 -30.62
N ARG A 562 -6.44 -15.96 -31.25
CA ARG A 562 -5.54 -15.19 -32.12
C ARG A 562 -6.28 -14.60 -33.33
N ALA A 563 -7.17 -15.36 -33.96
CA ALA A 563 -7.98 -14.88 -35.07
C ALA A 563 -8.89 -13.72 -34.64
N ILE A 564 -9.59 -13.87 -33.50
CA ILE A 564 -10.43 -12.82 -32.91
C ILE A 564 -9.62 -11.55 -32.66
N GLN A 565 -8.44 -11.67 -32.04
CA GLN A 565 -7.56 -10.54 -31.77
C GLN A 565 -7.14 -9.81 -33.05
N ARG A 566 -6.75 -10.55 -34.09
CA ARG A 566 -6.36 -9.96 -35.39
C ARG A 566 -7.52 -9.20 -36.02
N THR A 567 -8.71 -9.80 -36.11
CA THR A 567 -9.89 -9.15 -36.70
C THR A 567 -10.24 -7.85 -35.98
N ARG A 568 -10.16 -7.83 -34.64
CA ARG A 568 -10.46 -6.64 -33.85
C ARG A 568 -9.39 -5.56 -33.95
N LYS A 569 -8.10 -5.93 -34.05
CA LYS A 569 -7.00 -4.97 -34.27
C LYS A 569 -6.99 -4.35 -35.66
N THR A 570 -7.56 -5.02 -36.67
CA THR A 570 -7.71 -4.46 -38.02
C THR A 570 -8.95 -3.56 -38.15
N ALA A 571 -9.93 -3.71 -37.25
CA ALA A 571 -11.16 -2.92 -37.24
C ALA A 571 -11.07 -1.65 -36.37
N ALA A 572 -10.02 -1.53 -35.55
CA ALA A 572 -9.66 -0.34 -34.78
C ALA A 572 -8.56 0.43 -35.50
#